data_AF-A0A2V8KLD5-F1
#
_entry.id   AF-A0A2V8KLD5-F1
#
_cell.length_a   1.000
_cell.length_b   1.000
_cell.length_c   1.000
_cell.angle_alpha   90.00
_cell.angle_beta   90.00
_cell.angle_gamma   90.00
#
_symmetry.space_group_name_H-M   'P 1'
#
loop_
_entity.id
_entity.type
_entity.pdbx_description
1 polymer ?
#
loop_
_entity_poly.entity_id
_entity_poly.type
_entity_poly.pdbx_seq_one_letter_code
_entity_poly.pdbx_strand_id
1 'polypeptide(L)'
;MMRTRIFHLFCFTVCLAVPSFALVQEGHPLTGTWSGDWGPAATQRNHLTIVMNWDGKNVTGMINPGPDAIPLGSVFLNVTNWTIRIGSKRNDK
;
A
#
# COMPACT_ATOMS: atom_id res chain seq x y z
N MET A 1 43.60 -28.25 -13.15
CA MET A 1 43.42 -27.70 -11.78
C MET A 1 43.10 -26.20 -11.76
N MET A 2 43.75 -25.33 -12.56
CA MET A 2 43.46 -23.89 -12.60
C MET A 2 42.06 -23.53 -13.16
N ARG A 3 41.55 -24.26 -14.16
CA ARG A 3 40.24 -23.97 -14.81
C ARG A 3 39.04 -24.13 -13.87
N THR A 4 39.09 -25.12 -12.98
CA THR A 4 38.07 -25.38 -11.96
C THR A 4 38.07 -24.29 -10.87
N ARG A 5 39.26 -23.82 -10.47
CA ARG A 5 39.42 -22.74 -9.48
C ARG A 5 38.89 -21.39 -9.99
N ILE A 6 39.15 -21.07 -11.25
CA ILE A 6 38.64 -19.86 -11.91
C ILE A 6 37.10 -19.92 -12.02
N PHE A 7 36.54 -21.09 -12.33
CA PHE A 7 35.09 -21.27 -12.41
C PHE A 7 34.42 -21.09 -11.04
N HIS A 8 35.01 -21.63 -9.97
CA HIS A 8 34.51 -21.43 -8.61
C HIS A 8 34.65 -19.99 -8.13
N LEU A 9 35.77 -19.31 -8.44
CA LEU A 9 35.93 -17.89 -8.12
C LEU A 9 34.88 -17.03 -8.83
N PHE A 10 34.63 -17.30 -10.12
CA PHE A 10 33.63 -16.60 -10.90
C PHE A 10 32.22 -16.82 -10.34
N CYS A 11 31.87 -18.07 -10.02
CA CYS A 11 30.57 -18.40 -9.42
C CYS A 11 30.37 -17.71 -8.05
N PHE A 12 31.41 -17.71 -7.22
CA PHE A 12 31.37 -17.06 -5.91
C PHE A 12 31.20 -15.54 -6.05
N THR A 13 31.89 -14.91 -7.01
CA THR A 13 31.78 -13.47 -7.28
C THR A 13 30.40 -13.09 -7.83
N VAL A 14 29.81 -13.92 -8.69
CA VAL A 14 28.44 -13.71 -9.20
C VAL A 14 27.40 -13.86 -8.09
N CYS A 15 27.54 -14.84 -7.18
CA CYS A 15 26.63 -14.99 -6.05
C CYS A 15 26.71 -13.85 -5.03
N LEU A 16 27.90 -13.26 -4.82
CA LEU A 16 28.07 -12.10 -3.95
C LEU A 16 27.65 -10.77 -4.59
N ALA A 17 27.44 -10.72 -5.91
CA ALA A 17 26.95 -9.53 -6.62
C ALA A 17 25.41 -9.39 -6.59
N VAL A 18 24.69 -10.36 -6.02
CA VAL A 18 23.22 -10.32 -5.84
C VAL A 18 22.79 -9.94 -4.41
N PRO A 19 23.16 -8.76 -3.88
CA PRO A 19 22.36 -8.17 -2.81
C PRO A 19 22.12 -6.68 -3.05
N SER A 20 20.96 -6.32 -3.60
CA SER A 20 20.48 -4.93 -3.48
C SER A 20 19.00 -4.71 -3.79
N PHE A 21 18.34 -5.57 -4.57
CA PHE A 21 16.93 -5.34 -4.91
C PHE A 21 15.91 -5.67 -3.78
N ALA A 22 16.37 -6.19 -2.64
CA ALA A 22 15.47 -6.53 -1.52
C ALA A 22 15.24 -5.37 -0.53
N LEU A 23 15.88 -4.21 -0.71
CA LEU A 23 15.90 -3.14 0.30
C LEU A 23 15.09 -1.87 -0.02
N VAL A 24 14.27 -1.84 -1.07
CA VAL A 24 13.43 -0.66 -1.33
C VAL A 24 12.03 -1.08 -1.76
N GLN A 25 11.27 -1.58 -0.79
CA GLN A 25 9.83 -1.41 -0.77
C GLN A 25 9.45 -0.93 0.63
N GLU A 26 9.94 0.26 0.99
CA GLU A 26 9.17 1.06 1.93
C GLU A 26 7.90 1.46 1.18
N GLY A 27 6.87 0.62 1.28
CA GLY A 27 5.58 0.91 0.67
C GLY A 27 5.14 2.29 1.15
N HIS A 28 4.88 3.20 0.21
CA HIS A 28 4.34 4.51 0.53
C HIS A 28 3.13 4.31 1.45
N PRO A 29 3.15 4.85 2.67
CA PRO A 29 2.11 4.57 3.65
C PRO A 29 0.75 4.89 3.04
N LEU A 30 -0.24 4.03 3.29
CA LEU A 30 -1.61 4.25 2.80
C LEU A 30 -1.73 4.30 1.26
N THR A 31 -0.83 3.63 0.53
CA THR A 31 -0.95 3.43 -0.92
C THR A 31 -1.40 2.00 -1.23
N GLY A 32 -2.38 1.85 -2.12
CA GLY A 32 -2.86 0.54 -2.59
C GLY A 32 -4.37 0.43 -2.66
N THR A 33 -4.85 -0.80 -2.86
CA THR A 33 -6.28 -1.15 -2.88
C THR A 33 -6.62 -1.99 -1.67
N TRP A 34 -7.58 -1.56 -0.88
CA TRP A 34 -8.03 -2.23 0.32
C TRP A 34 -9.50 -2.57 0.21
N SER A 35 -9.89 -3.75 0.67
CA SER A 35 -11.27 -4.22 0.67
C SER A 35 -11.68 -4.62 2.07
N GLY A 36 -12.92 -4.33 2.43
CA GLY A 36 -13.48 -4.78 3.69
C GLY A 36 -14.87 -4.23 3.92
N ASP A 37 -15.51 -4.69 4.98
CA ASP A 37 -16.86 -4.25 5.29
C ASP A 37 -16.84 -3.09 6.27
N TRP A 38 -17.74 -2.12 6.11
CA TRP A 38 -17.92 -1.00 7.03
C TRP A 38 -19.39 -0.66 7.24
N GLY A 39 -19.70 -0.19 8.45
CA GLY A 39 -20.98 0.41 8.79
C GLY A 39 -21.17 0.52 10.30
N PRO A 40 -22.22 1.23 10.75
CA PRO A 40 -22.34 1.74 12.12
C PRO A 40 -22.55 0.65 13.19
N ALA A 41 -22.96 -0.56 12.78
CA ALA A 41 -23.17 -1.70 13.67
C ALA A 41 -22.72 -3.01 13.01
N ALA A 42 -22.47 -4.05 13.81
CA ALA A 42 -22.03 -5.36 13.31
C ALA A 42 -23.02 -6.00 12.33
N THR A 43 -24.31 -5.70 12.45
CA THR A 43 -25.38 -6.18 11.56
C THR A 43 -25.64 -5.27 10.36
N GLN A 44 -25.03 -4.08 10.32
CA GLN A 44 -25.21 -3.09 9.27
C GLN A 44 -23.85 -2.82 8.64
N ARG A 45 -23.40 -3.75 7.80
CA ARG A 45 -22.08 -3.72 7.16
C ARG A 45 -22.25 -3.73 5.65
N ASN A 46 -21.55 -2.84 4.97
CA ASN A 46 -21.48 -2.76 3.52
C ASN A 46 -20.05 -3.06 3.09
N HIS A 47 -19.90 -3.90 2.08
CA HIS A 47 -18.59 -4.13 1.48
C HIS A 47 -18.12 -2.88 0.75
N LEU A 48 -16.87 -2.48 1.01
CA LEU A 48 -16.23 -1.33 0.40
C LEU A 48 -14.88 -1.74 -0.19
N THR A 49 -14.55 -1.14 -1.33
CA THR A 49 -13.19 -1.10 -1.87
C THR A 49 -12.67 0.33 -1.82
N ILE A 50 -11.47 0.54 -1.30
CA ILE A 50 -10.84 1.85 -1.21
C ILE A 50 -9.52 1.78 -1.97
N VAL A 51 -9.34 2.68 -2.93
CA VAL A 51 -8.07 2.87 -3.62
C VAL A 51 -7.45 4.15 -3.10
N MET A 52 -6.23 4.07 -2.55
CA MET A 52 -5.52 5.21 -1.99
C MET A 52 -4.14 5.38 -2.59
N ASN A 53 -3.68 6.63 -2.57
CA ASN A 53 -2.37 7.05 -3.00
C ASN A 53 -1.82 8.12 -2.06
N TRP A 54 -0.59 7.93 -1.59
CA TRP A 54 0.15 8.94 -0.84
C TRP A 54 1.16 9.66 -1.73
N ASP A 55 1.12 10.98 -1.70
CA ASP A 55 1.94 11.85 -2.59
C ASP A 55 3.22 12.41 -1.93
N GLY A 56 3.54 11.98 -0.70
CA GLY A 56 4.59 12.58 0.12
C GLY A 56 4.06 13.46 1.26
N LYS A 57 2.79 13.88 1.19
CA LYS A 57 2.17 14.82 2.13
C LYS A 57 0.72 14.47 2.45
N ASN A 58 -0.08 14.14 1.44
CA ASN A 58 -1.50 13.87 1.54
C ASN A 58 -1.80 12.44 1.10
N VAL A 59 -2.90 11.90 1.62
CA VAL A 59 -3.53 10.68 1.10
C VAL A 59 -4.74 11.09 0.29
N THR A 60 -4.75 10.66 -0.96
CA THR A 60 -5.86 10.83 -1.90
C THR A 60 -6.45 9.47 -2.24
N GLY A 61 -7.65 9.42 -2.80
CA GLY A 61 -8.25 8.16 -3.17
C GLY A 61 -9.74 8.21 -3.44
N MET A 62 -10.32 7.04 -3.70
CA MET A 62 -11.75 6.85 -3.91
C MET A 62 -12.27 5.62 -3.18
N ILE A 63 -13.49 5.71 -2.66
CA ILE A 63 -14.29 4.59 -2.14
C ILE A 63 -15.19 4.11 -3.28
N ASN A 64 -15.23 2.78 -3.46
CA ASN A 64 -15.97 2.05 -4.49
C ASN A 64 -15.73 2.65 -5.89
N PRO A 65 -14.50 2.54 -6.41
CA PRO A 65 -14.15 3.11 -7.71
C PRO A 65 -15.09 2.61 -8.81
N GLY A 66 -15.50 3.52 -9.70
CA GLY A 66 -16.54 3.29 -10.70
C GLY A 66 -17.39 4.54 -10.93
N PRO A 67 -18.54 4.42 -11.61
CA PRO A 67 -19.43 5.55 -11.88
C PRO A 67 -19.92 6.29 -10.62
N ASP A 68 -20.09 5.58 -9.50
CA ASP A 68 -20.57 6.11 -8.22
C ASP A 68 -19.45 6.30 -7.19
N ALA A 69 -18.21 6.48 -7.67
CA ALA A 69 -17.06 6.63 -6.80
C ALA A 69 -17.21 7.84 -5.86
N ILE A 70 -16.88 7.62 -4.58
CA ILE A 70 -16.89 8.68 -3.57
C ILE A 70 -15.44 9.10 -3.32
N PRO A 71 -15.04 10.34 -3.63
CA PRO A 71 -13.70 10.80 -3.35
C PRO A 71 -13.43 10.84 -1.85
N LEU A 72 -12.20 10.51 -1.45
CA LEU A 72 -11.76 10.73 -0.08
C LEU A 72 -11.72 12.23 0.24
N GLY A 73 -12.27 12.61 1.38
CA GLY A 73 -12.30 13.99 1.85
C GLY A 73 -11.13 14.30 2.79
N SER A 74 -11.09 13.62 3.93
CA SER A 74 -10.04 13.82 4.95
C SER A 74 -9.47 12.50 5.41
N VAL A 75 -8.14 12.41 5.51
CA VAL A 75 -7.44 11.22 6.04
C VAL A 75 -6.53 11.66 7.17
N PHE A 76 -6.72 11.07 8.36
CA PHE A 76 -5.93 11.36 9.55
C PHE A 76 -5.26 10.10 10.07
N LEU A 77 -3.95 10.15 10.28
CA LEU A 77 -3.18 9.10 10.94
C LEU A 77 -2.92 9.49 12.39
N ASN A 78 -3.39 8.68 13.34
CA ASN A 78 -2.99 8.77 14.74
C ASN A 78 -1.80 7.82 14.96
N VAL A 79 -0.61 8.39 15.12
CA VAL A 79 0.65 7.63 15.30
C VAL A 79 0.79 7.01 16.69
N THR A 80 0.02 7.47 17.68
CA THR A 80 0.07 6.95 19.06
C THR A 80 -0.51 5.54 19.14
N ASN A 81 -1.57 5.27 18.37
CA ASN A 81 -2.26 3.97 18.35
C ASN A 81 -2.31 3.33 16.96
N TRP A 82 -1.61 3.90 15.97
CA TRP A 82 -1.57 3.46 14.58
C TRP A 82 -2.96 3.25 13.96
N THR A 83 -3.88 4.19 14.21
CA THR A 83 -5.23 4.17 13.62
C THR A 83 -5.39 5.25 12.55
N ILE A 84 -6.14 4.92 11.51
CA ILE A 84 -6.47 5.84 10.42
C ILE A 84 -7.94 6.20 10.51
N ARG A 85 -8.27 7.49 10.38
CA ARG A 85 -9.65 7.96 10.21
C ARG A 85 -9.80 8.51 8.80
N ILE A 86 -10.70 7.91 8.04
CA ILE A 86 -11.03 8.30 6.67
C ILE A 86 -12.42 8.92 6.69
N GLY A 87 -12.54 10.14 6.18
CA GLY A 87 -13.79 10.86 6.02
C GLY A 87 -14.05 11.16 4.55
N SER A 88 -15.31 11.11 4.15
CA SER A 88 -15.78 11.53 2.83
C SER A 88 -17.12 12.24 2.98
N LYS A 89 -17.44 13.12 2.03
CA LYS A 89 -18.77 13.71 1.91
C LYS A 89 -19.42 13.12 0.68
N ARG A 90 -20.57 12.46 0.87
CA ARG A 90 -21.46 12.15 -0.25
C ARG A 90 -22.25 13.41 -0.55
N ASN A 91 -22.26 13.83 -1.82
CA ASN A 91 -23.12 14.93 -2.23
C ASN A 91 -24.48 14.32 -2.53
N ASP A 92 -25.41 14.48 -1.61
CA ASP A 92 -26.77 14.00 -1.76
C ASP A 92 -27.49 14.97 -2.71
N LYS A 93 -27.94 14.47 -3.86
CA LYS A 93 -28.84 15.22 -4.76
C LYS A 93 -30.27 15.11 -4.25
#